data_AF-F1LI07-F1
#
_entry.id   AF-F1LI07-F1
#
_cell.length_a   1.000
_cell.length_b   1.000
_cell.length_c   1.000
_cell.angle_alpha   90.00
_cell.angle_beta   90.00
_cell.angle_gamma   90.00
#
_symmetry.space_group_name_H-M   'P 1'
#
loop_
_entity.id
_entity.type
_entity.pdbx_description
1 polymer ?
#
loop_
_entity_poly.entity_id
_entity_poly.type
_entity_poly.pdbx_seq_one_letter_code
_entity_poly.pdbx_strand_id
1 'polypeptide(L)'
;MTSERAGPSYGLRFQVFVNVSDYLPTTEAAGVRLTVHSPDEQPFPDTHGHSAPTGFVSSFGIRLKRMERLSSPYGDCVKDGKNDDFIYKDKNYTTEGCQRS
;
A
#
# COMPACT_ATOMS: atom_id res chain seq x y z
N MET A 1 -5.14 -4.96 15.24
CA MET A 1 -5.54 -6.17 14.49
C MET A 1 -4.31 -7.05 14.32
N THR A 2 -4.28 -8.21 14.96
CA THR A 2 -3.17 -9.16 14.87
C THR A 2 -3.66 -10.40 14.13
N SER A 3 -2.92 -10.89 13.15
CA SER A 3 -3.18 -12.19 12.54
C SER A 3 -2.52 -13.27 13.40
N GLU A 4 -3.32 -14.21 13.89
CA GLU A 4 -2.85 -15.27 14.78
C GLU A 4 -2.41 -16.54 14.02
N ARG A 5 -2.89 -16.72 12.79
CA ARG A 5 -2.63 -17.90 11.97
C ARG A 5 -2.46 -17.53 10.50
N ALA A 6 -1.51 -18.18 9.84
CA ALA A 6 -1.32 -18.06 8.40
C ALA A 6 -2.33 -18.95 7.63
N GLY A 7 -2.64 -18.53 6.40
CA GLY A 7 -3.49 -19.28 5.46
C GLY A 7 -4.70 -18.49 5.00
N PRO A 8 -5.26 -18.85 3.83
CA PRO A 8 -6.35 -18.09 3.19
C PRO A 8 -7.63 -18.04 4.02
N SER A 9 -7.88 -19.03 4.89
CA SER A 9 -9.05 -19.06 5.78
C SER A 9 -8.95 -18.15 7.01
N TYR A 10 -7.74 -17.69 7.35
CA TYR A 10 -7.46 -16.89 8.55
C TYR A 10 -6.95 -15.48 8.22
N GLY A 11 -6.87 -15.15 6.93
CA GLY A 11 -6.51 -13.83 6.42
C GLY A 11 -7.73 -12.94 6.16
N LEU A 12 -7.48 -11.78 5.55
CA LEU A 12 -8.54 -10.88 5.08
C LEU A 12 -9.21 -11.51 3.84
N ARG A 13 -10.53 -11.70 3.92
CA ARG A 13 -11.37 -12.13 2.80
C ARG A 13 -12.55 -11.18 2.67
N PHE A 14 -12.72 -10.62 1.48
CA PHE A 14 -13.82 -9.72 1.17
C PHE A 14 -14.26 -9.95 -0.27
N GLN A 15 -15.49 -9.53 -0.58
CA GLN A 15 -16.05 -9.55 -1.91
C GLN A 15 -16.39 -8.11 -2.29
N VAL A 16 -15.93 -7.67 -3.46
CA VAL A 16 -16.21 -6.33 -3.98
C VAL A 16 -17.11 -6.47 -5.20
N PHE A 17 -18.10 -5.58 -5.28
CA PHE A 17 -18.90 -5.39 -6.47
C PHE A 17 -18.32 -4.24 -7.29
N VAL A 18 -18.04 -4.48 -8.56
CA VAL A 18 -17.57 -3.46 -9.51
C VAL A 18 -18.65 -3.30 -10.58
N ASN A 19 -19.29 -2.14 -10.60
CA ASN A 19 -20.28 -1.81 -11.62
C ASN A 19 -19.59 -1.23 -12.86
N VAL A 20 -19.42 -2.04 -13.90
CA VAL A 20 -18.73 -1.62 -15.14
C VAL A 20 -19.55 -0.59 -15.92
N SER A 21 -20.87 -0.52 -15.71
CA SER A 21 -21.72 0.49 -16.36
C SER A 21 -21.41 1.92 -15.94
N ASP A 22 -20.77 2.13 -14.78
CA ASP A 22 -20.40 3.45 -14.27
C ASP A 22 -19.05 3.93 -14.84
N TYR A 23 -18.37 3.10 -15.64
CA TYR A 23 -17.05 3.41 -16.19
C TYR A 23 -17.16 4.34 -17.40
N LEU A 24 -16.15 5.19 -17.57
CA LEU A 24 -16.03 6.01 -18.78
C LEU A 24 -15.75 5.09 -19.99
N PRO A 25 -16.28 5.41 -21.20
CA PRO A 25 -16.01 4.63 -22.41
C PRO A 25 -14.53 4.50 -22.79
N THR A 26 -13.70 5.42 -22.29
CA THR A 26 -12.24 5.44 -22.50
C THR A 26 -11.47 4.63 -21.45
N THR A 27 -12.14 3.99 -20.50
CA THR A 27 -11.46 3.23 -19.44
C THR A 27 -10.95 1.92 -19.99
N GLU A 28 -9.64 1.69 -19.87
CA GLU A 28 -8.97 0.54 -20.50
C GLU A 28 -9.23 -0.79 -19.77
N ALA A 29 -9.49 -0.76 -18.45
CA ALA A 29 -9.66 -1.97 -17.65
C ALA A 29 -10.62 -1.78 -16.47
N ALA A 30 -11.39 -2.83 -16.15
CA ALA A 30 -12.27 -2.88 -14.98
C ALA A 30 -11.74 -3.84 -13.92
N GLY A 31 -11.76 -3.42 -12.64
CA GLY A 31 -11.20 -4.20 -11.55
C GLY A 31 -11.08 -3.38 -10.27
N VAL A 32 -10.33 -3.92 -9.31
CA VAL A 32 -9.95 -3.20 -8.09
C VAL A 32 -8.43 -3.15 -7.97
N ARG A 33 -7.93 -2.07 -7.37
CA ARG A 33 -6.51 -1.89 -7.07
C ARG A 33 -6.34 -1.86 -5.56
N LEU A 34 -5.42 -2.70 -5.05
CA LEU A 34 -5.24 -2.96 -3.63
C LEU A 34 -3.79 -2.67 -3.23
N THR A 35 -3.59 -2.03 -2.09
CA THR A 35 -2.25 -1.80 -1.51
C THR A 35 -2.25 -2.19 -0.06
N VAL A 36 -1.23 -2.95 0.34
CA VAL A 36 -0.99 -3.33 1.73
C VAL A 36 0.10 -2.41 2.25
N HIS A 37 -0.20 -1.63 3.28
CA HIS A 37 0.72 -0.67 3.89
C HIS A 37 0.54 -0.64 5.41
N SER A 38 1.50 -0.02 6.11
CA SER A 38 1.38 0.19 7.57
C SER A 38 0.30 1.24 7.87
N PRO A 39 -0.45 1.14 8.98
CA PRO A 39 -1.51 2.11 9.30
C PRO A 39 -1.04 3.57 9.39
N ASP A 40 0.19 3.77 9.84
CA ASP A 40 0.80 5.09 10.01
C ASP A 40 1.50 5.58 8.72
N GLU A 41 1.49 4.80 7.64
CA GLU A 41 2.13 5.15 6.37
C GLU A 41 1.08 5.64 5.35
N GLN A 42 1.45 6.62 4.53
CA GLN A 42 0.61 7.07 3.43
C GLN A 42 0.49 5.96 2.36
N PRO A 43 -0.73 5.51 2.01
CA PRO A 43 -0.90 4.60 0.89
C PRO A 43 -0.63 5.29 -0.46
N PHE A 44 0.10 4.59 -1.33
CA PHE A 44 0.31 4.99 -2.72
C PHE A 44 -0.14 3.86 -3.66
N PRO A 45 -1.45 3.76 -3.96
CA PRO A 45 -1.97 2.67 -4.78
C PRO A 45 -1.47 2.70 -6.22
N ASP A 46 -1.16 3.85 -6.77
CA ASP A 46 -0.54 3.98 -8.09
C ASP A 46 0.84 3.29 -8.15
N THR A 47 1.70 3.50 -7.15
CA THR A 47 3.05 2.90 -7.09
C THR A 47 3.06 1.47 -6.57
N HIS A 48 2.37 1.20 -5.46
CA HIS A 48 2.42 -0.07 -4.71
C HIS A 48 1.13 -0.89 -4.82
N GLY A 49 0.31 -0.62 -5.82
CA GLY A 49 -0.97 -1.30 -6.04
C GLY A 49 -0.85 -2.62 -6.79
N HIS A 50 -1.62 -3.58 -6.35
CA HIS A 50 -1.88 -4.85 -7.03
C HIS A 50 -3.29 -4.84 -7.61
N SER A 51 -3.41 -5.18 -8.89
CA SER A 51 -4.71 -5.24 -9.57
C SER A 51 -5.35 -6.61 -9.36
N ALA A 52 -6.65 -6.63 -9.06
CA ALA A 52 -7.48 -7.82 -9.08
C ALA A 52 -8.62 -7.63 -10.10
N PRO A 53 -8.72 -8.50 -11.12
CA PRO A 53 -9.77 -8.41 -12.14
C PRO A 53 -11.14 -8.78 -11.57
N THR A 54 -12.19 -8.34 -12.25
CA THR A 54 -13.56 -8.81 -12.00
C THR A 54 -13.78 -10.21 -12.61
N GLY A 55 -14.84 -10.91 -12.17
CA GLY A 55 -15.24 -12.21 -12.72
C GLY A 55 -14.49 -13.44 -12.18
N PHE A 56 -13.38 -13.25 -11.46
CA PHE A 56 -12.59 -14.34 -10.87
C PHE A 56 -12.16 -14.01 -9.43
N VAL A 57 -11.89 -15.05 -8.64
CA VAL A 57 -11.31 -14.89 -7.30
C VAL A 57 -9.81 -14.67 -7.42
N SER A 58 -9.31 -13.58 -6.84
CA SER A 58 -7.88 -13.30 -6.71
C SER A 58 -7.40 -13.59 -5.30
N SER A 59 -6.24 -14.23 -5.17
CA SER A 59 -5.62 -14.54 -3.87
C SER A 59 -4.19 -13.98 -3.82
N PHE A 60 -3.90 -13.15 -2.82
CA PHE A 60 -2.59 -12.50 -2.65
C PHE A 60 -1.92 -13.01 -1.37
N GLY A 61 -0.78 -13.69 -1.53
CA GLY A 61 0.09 -14.07 -0.41
C GLY A 61 0.99 -12.89 -0.02
N ILE A 62 1.04 -12.57 1.27
CA ILE A 62 1.83 -11.45 1.79
C ILE A 62 2.97 -11.99 2.65
N ARG A 63 4.17 -11.43 2.49
CA ARG A 63 5.34 -11.72 3.33
C ARG A 63 5.86 -10.42 3.94
N LEU A 64 5.90 -10.35 5.26
CA LEU A 64 6.49 -9.20 5.95
C LEU A 64 8.02 -9.24 5.83
N LYS A 65 8.60 -8.13 5.35
CA LYS A 65 10.05 -7.90 5.34
C LYS A 65 10.30 -6.52 5.96
N ARG A 66 11.08 -6.48 7.04
CA ARG A 66 11.54 -5.24 7.68
C ARG A 66 13.03 -5.06 7.42
N MET A 67 13.43 -3.83 7.13
CA MET A 67 14.83 -3.43 6.99
C MET A 67 15.08 -2.25 7.91
N GLU A 68 16.12 -2.35 8.73
CA GLU A 68 16.58 -1.26 9.58
C GLU A 68 18.02 -0.93 9.17
N ARG A 69 18.29 0.35 8.91
CA ARG A 69 19.61 0.85 8.52
C ARG A 69 20.14 1.76 9.61
N LEU A 70 21.45 1.71 9.82
CA LEU A 70 22.13 2.65 10.70
C LEU A 70 22.27 4.00 10.00
N SER A 71 22.10 5.07 10.77
CA SER A 71 22.36 6.45 10.36
C SER A 71 23.86 6.77 10.47
N SER A 72 24.23 8.04 10.25
CA SER A 72 25.61 8.52 10.37
C SER A 72 26.22 8.09 11.72
N PRO A 73 27.48 7.62 11.74
CA PRO A 73 28.47 7.62 10.64
C PRO A 73 28.41 6.41 9.67
N TYR A 74 27.46 5.49 9.84
CA TYR A 74 27.43 4.23 9.09
C TYR A 74 26.61 4.28 7.79
N GLY A 75 25.90 5.39 7.55
CA GLY A 75 25.16 5.66 6.32
C GLY A 75 24.31 6.92 6.44
N ASP A 76 23.70 7.34 5.33
CA ASP A 76 22.93 8.59 5.26
C ASP A 76 21.43 8.39 5.51
N CYS A 77 21.06 7.33 6.25
CA CYS A 77 19.67 7.05 6.56
C CYS A 77 19.14 8.08 7.57
N VAL A 78 18.12 8.85 7.17
CA VAL A 78 17.40 9.80 8.03
C VAL A 78 16.21 9.10 8.67
N LYS A 79 16.13 9.11 10.01
CA LYS A 79 15.05 8.43 10.77
C LYS A 79 13.77 9.27 10.86
N ASP A 80 13.92 10.59 10.96
CA ASP A 80 12.80 11.53 10.98
C ASP A 80 13.07 12.61 9.94
N GLY A 81 12.65 12.34 8.70
CA GLY A 81 12.90 13.21 7.55
C GLY A 81 11.79 14.24 7.31
N LYS A 82 10.82 14.37 8.23
CA LYS A 82 9.73 15.33 8.07
C LYS A 82 10.24 16.75 8.26
N ASN A 83 10.09 17.57 7.23
CA ASN A 83 10.27 19.02 7.29
C ASN A 83 8.90 19.72 7.28
N ASP A 84 8.89 21.06 7.40
CA ASP A 84 7.66 21.86 7.36
C ASP A 84 6.90 21.73 6.03
N ASP A 85 7.62 21.43 4.95
CA ASP A 85 7.08 21.23 3.61
C ASP A 85 6.40 19.86 3.44
N PHE A 86 6.62 18.90 4.36
CA PHE A 86 6.04 17.57 4.27
C PHE A 86 4.51 17.60 4.39
N ILE A 87 3.81 17.29 3.29
CA ILE A 87 2.34 17.43 3.22
C ILE A 87 1.59 16.34 3.97
N TYR A 88 2.18 15.16 4.19
CA TYR A 88 1.55 14.02 4.89
C TYR A 88 1.80 14.07 6.40
N LYS A 89 1.41 15.18 7.05
CA LYS A 89 1.81 15.51 8.44
C LYS A 89 1.47 14.42 9.46
N ASP A 90 0.32 13.78 9.31
CA ASP A 90 -0.18 12.70 10.18
C ASP A 90 0.40 11.31 9.86
N LYS A 91 1.20 11.17 8.80
CA LYS A 91 1.79 9.90 8.35
C LYS A 91 3.29 9.87 8.59
N ASN A 92 3.86 8.70 8.84
CA ASN A 92 5.30 8.50 8.98
C ASN A 92 6.05 8.88 7.69
N TYR A 93 7.29 9.33 7.88
CA TYR A 93 8.17 9.65 6.77
C TYR A 93 8.50 8.40 5.94
N THR A 94 8.35 8.52 4.62
CA THR A 94 8.77 7.50 3.64
C THR A 94 9.40 8.17 2.43
N THR A 95 10.15 7.40 1.64
CA THR A 95 10.79 7.92 0.42
C THR A 95 9.77 8.39 -0.60
N GLU A 96 8.71 7.62 -0.83
CA GLU A 96 7.60 8.02 -1.72
C GLU A 96 6.87 9.25 -1.19
N GLY A 97 6.63 9.31 0.13
CA GLY A 97 6.02 10.49 0.75
C GLY A 97 6.86 11.74 0.53
N CYS A 98 8.18 11.66 0.66
CA CYS A 98 9.08 12.79 0.48
C CYS A 98 9.13 13.27 -0.98
N GLN A 99 9.11 12.35 -1.95
CA GLN A 99 9.20 12.68 -3.38
C GLN A 99 7.90 13.28 -3.94
N ARG A 100 6.76 12.99 -3.31
CA ARG A 100 5.44 13.45 -3.72
C ARG A 100 4.90 14.59 -2.87
N SER A 101 5.68 15.00 -1.86
CA SER A 101 5.39 16.16 -1.03
C SER A 101 5.75 17.46 -1.71
#